data_AF-A0A7W1B447-F1
#
_entry.id   AF-A0A7W1B447-F1
#
_cell.length_a   1.000
_cell.length_b   1.000
_cell.length_c   1.000
_cell.angle_alpha   90.00
_cell.angle_beta   90.00
_cell.angle_gamma   90.00
#
_symmetry.space_group_name_H-M   'P 1'
#
loop_
_entity.id
_entity.type
_entity.pdbx_description
1 polymer ?
#
loop_
_entity_poly.entity_id
_entity_poly.type
_entity_poly.pdbx_seq_one_letter_code
_entity_poly.pdbx_strand_id
1 'polypeptide(L)' 'MLDMVAAGRPGDLSCPHCNHRPLTIEEVENTTKISCGKCKKFIQGRFS' A
#
# COMPACT_ATOMS: atom_id res chain seq x y z
N MET A 1 12.55 3.97 13.93
CA MET A 1 12.44 4.43 12.53
C MET A 1 11.28 3.66 11.88
N LEU A 2 10.06 3.92 12.35
CA LEU A 2 8.85 3.20 11.91
C LEU A 2 7.76 4.23 11.55
N ASP A 3 8.14 5.24 10.75
CA ASP A 3 7.32 6.43 10.51
C ASP A 3 7.10 6.66 9.01
N MET A 4 6.60 5.64 8.30
CA MET A 4 6.21 5.77 6.89
C MET A 4 4.78 5.28 6.58
N VAL A 5 3.92 5.14 7.60
CA VAL A 5 2.53 4.65 7.42
C VAL A 5 1.51 5.57 8.10
N ALA A 6 1.79 6.86 8.25
CA ALA A 6 0.91 7.79 8.99
C ALA A 6 0.36 8.97 8.18
N ALA A 7 0.70 9.12 6.89
CA ALA A 7 0.17 10.22 6.09
C ALA A 7 -0.25 9.72 4.71
N GLY A 8 -1.56 9.64 4.49
CA GLY A 8 -2.21 9.18 3.26
C GLY A 8 -1.86 9.99 2.01
N ARG A 9 -0.62 9.87 1.53
CA ARG A 9 -0.23 10.21 0.16
C ARG A 9 0.14 8.92 -0.57
N PRO A 10 -0.85 8.20 -1.11
CA PRO A 10 -0.60 6.99 -1.89
C PRO A 10 0.21 7.20 -3.18
N GLY A 11 0.49 8.45 -3.56
CA GLY A 11 1.11 8.80 -4.84
C GLY A 11 2.57 8.37 -5.03
N ASP A 12 3.32 8.05 -3.97
CA ASP A 12 4.75 7.69 -4.08
C ASP A 12 5.10 6.27 -3.64
N LEU A 13 4.10 5.45 -3.31
CA LEU A 13 4.33 4.10 -2.82
C LEU A 13 4.81 3.18 -3.96
N SER A 14 5.99 2.60 -3.78
CA SER A 14 6.56 1.55 -4.63
C SER A 14 6.43 0.20 -3.94
N CYS A 15 6.25 -0.87 -4.71
CA CYS A 15 6.14 -2.20 -4.12
C CYS A 15 7.45 -2.54 -3.35
N PRO A 16 7.42 -2.81 -2.04
CA PRO A 16 8.64 -3.10 -1.28
C PRO A 16 9.34 -4.40 -1.70
N HIS A 17 8.68 -5.23 -2.51
CA HIS A 17 9.23 -6.51 -2.96
C HIS A 17 9.85 -6.48 -4.36
N CYS A 18 9.35 -5.62 -5.25
CA CYS A 18 9.81 -5.60 -6.64
C CYS A 18 10.04 -4.19 -7.19
N ASN A 19 9.95 -3.18 -6.31
CA ASN A 19 10.10 -1.76 -6.58
C ASN A 19 9.23 -1.23 -7.74
N HIS A 20 8.16 -1.96 -8.06
CA HIS A 20 7.24 -1.63 -9.16
C HIS A 20 6.26 -0.53 -8.78
N ARG A 21 5.99 0.36 -9.74
CA ARG A 21 4.92 1.37 -9.73
C ARG A 21 4.12 1.26 -11.03
N PRO A 22 2.80 1.54 -11.03
CA PRO A 22 1.97 1.97 -9.90
C PRO A 22 1.51 0.81 -8.98
N LEU A 23 1.06 1.14 -7.77
CA LEU A 23 0.36 0.23 -6.85
C LEU A 23 -1.15 0.47 -6.94
N THR A 24 -1.94 -0.57 -6.74
CA THR A 24 -3.41 -0.51 -6.64
C THR A 24 -3.79 -0.37 -5.18
N ILE A 25 -4.70 0.54 -4.86
CA ILE A 25 -5.16 0.77 -3.49
C ILE A 25 -6.67 0.61 -3.48
N GLU A 26 -7.14 -0.23 -2.56
CA GLU A 26 -8.54 -0.57 -2.37
C GLU A 26 -8.88 -0.28 -0.92
N GLU A 27 -9.87 0.60 -0.70
CA GLU A 27 -10.43 0.86 0.62
C GLU A 27 -11.69 0.01 0.79
N VAL A 28 -11.66 -0.92 1.75
CA VAL A 28 -12.76 -1.84 2.04
C VAL A 28 -13.15 -1.68 3.49
N GLU A 29 -14.35 -1.11 3.71
CA GLU A 29 -14.93 -0.80 5.02
C GLU A 29 -14.05 0.12 5.86
N ASN A 30 -13.16 -0.45 6.68
CA ASN A 30 -12.22 0.25 7.57
C ASN A 30 -10.77 -0.21 7.35
N THR A 31 -10.52 -0.83 6.21
CA THR A 31 -9.25 -1.44 5.86
C THR A 31 -8.77 -0.87 4.55
N THR A 32 -7.49 -0.52 4.49
CA THR A 32 -6.82 -0.20 3.22
C THR A 32 -5.97 -1.37 2.79
N LYS A 33 -6.17 -1.83 1.56
CA LYS A 33 -5.39 -2.86 0.90
C LYS A 33 -4.59 -2.24 -0.23
N ILE A 34 -3.28 -2.43 -0.19
CA ILE A 34 -2.32 -1.92 -1.18
C ILE A 34 -1.73 -3.12 -1.91
N SER A 35 -2.02 -3.28 -3.20
CA SER A 35 -1.66 -4.43 -4.01
C SER A 35 -0.71 -4.04 -5.15
N CYS A 36 0.28 -4.89 -5.45
CA CYS A 36 1.15 -4.73 -6.62
C CYS A 36 0.71 -5.64 -7.76
N GLY A 37 0.37 -5.06 -8.93
CA GLY A 37 -0.02 -5.84 -10.10
C GLY A 37 1.09 -6.72 -10.70
N LYS A 38 2.36 -6.38 -10.49
CA LYS A 38 3.51 -7.14 -11.05
C LYS A 38 3.84 -8.39 -10.25
N CYS A 39 4.04 -8.25 -8.94
CA CYS A 39 4.42 -9.37 -8.08
C CYS A 39 3.24 -10.01 -7.34
N LYS A 40 2.02 -9.46 -7.52
CA LYS A 40 0.77 -9.92 -6.89
C LYS A 40 0.77 -9.91 -5.35
N LYS A 41 1.77 -9.28 -4.73
CA LYS A 41 1.83 -9.10 -3.27
C LYS A 41 0.98 -7.92 -2.85
N PHE A 42 0.45 -8.00 -1.63
CA PHE A 42 -0.36 -6.93 -1.05
C PHE A 42 -0.02 -6.73 0.43
N ILE A 43 -0.32 -5.53 0.92
CA ILE A 43 -0.27 -5.14 2.33
C ILE A 43 -1.67 -4.67 2.70
N GLN A 44 -2.17 -5.13 3.84
CA GLN A 44 -3.49 -4.76 4.34
C GLN A 44 -3.34 -4.18 5.74
N GLY A 45 -3.89 -3.00 5.98
CA GLY A 45 -3.85 -2.32 7.27
C GLY A 45 -5.23 -1.80 7.66
N ARG A 46 -5.56 -1.90 8.95
CA ARG A 46 -6.72 -1.21 9.54
C ARG A 46 -6.21 0.09 10.15
N PHE A 47 -6.64 1.22 9.62
CA PHE A 47 -6.37 2.52 10.22
C PHE A 47 -7.54 2.82 11.15
N SER A 48 -7.35 2.54 12.45
CA SER A 48 -8.28 2.85 13.53
C SER A 48 -8.15 4.28 14.01
#